data_AF-A0A3R7WM10-F1
#
_entry.id   AF-A0A3R7WM10-F1
#
_cell.length_a   1.000
_cell.length_b   1.000
_cell.length_c   1.000
_cell.angle_alpha   90.00
_cell.angle_beta   90.00
_cell.angle_gamma   90.00
#
_symmetry.space_group_name_H-M   'P 1'
#
loop_
_entity.id
_entity.type
_entity.pdbx_description
1 polymer ?
#
loop_
_entity_poly.entity_id
_entity_poly.type
_entity_poly.pdbx_seq_one_letter_code
_entity_poly.pdbx_strand_id
1 'polypeptide(L)'
;MHRDSLWLGPAKKLFRNAAVVFGTLTALIYAYLIFGQFAFEDPIGMYEMIRPAGRPIVAAMLLCILGTFLCSSIYFSDTKGAIETEPHGFFDVLSLVASRMAMIMTAFIVVVMFYEVVSRYVFASPTLWANELSLWLAAFVFLFAGQYAMQQRSHIRIYVIYDVMPRWAQKTSDIISTVLIVFFAFAMIWGGYNDAATRFMRMETFGTAWDPPIPGVVKPAILFIIALVAVQAVSNLISDWNKTPEHIGHDDIDEVDIENIRKTLER
;
A
#
# COMPACT_ATOMS: atom_id res chain seq x y z
N MET A 1 8.28 21.36 -17.47
CA MET A 1 9.17 20.28 -17.02
C MET A 1 8.64 18.96 -17.59
N HIS A 2 9.19 18.49 -18.72
CA HIS A 2 8.88 17.15 -19.22
C HIS A 2 9.54 16.15 -18.26
N ARG A 3 8.78 15.68 -17.26
CA ARG A 3 9.19 14.51 -16.47
C ARG A 3 9.05 13.32 -17.41
N ASP A 4 10.18 12.80 -17.89
CA ASP A 4 10.21 11.53 -18.57
C ASP A 4 9.51 10.49 -17.69
N SER A 5 8.59 9.76 -18.31
CA SER A 5 7.82 8.72 -17.64
C SER A 5 8.76 7.58 -17.25
N LEU A 6 8.67 7.12 -16.00
CA LEU A 6 9.49 6.02 -15.50
C LEU A 6 9.20 4.71 -16.24
N TRP A 7 7.90 4.41 -16.46
CA TRP A 7 7.51 3.13 -17.06
C TRP A 7 6.19 3.18 -17.84
N LEU A 8 5.29 4.13 -17.57
CA LEU A 8 3.97 4.19 -18.22
C LEU A 8 4.01 4.73 -19.66
N GLY A 9 5.05 5.48 -20.02
CA GLY A 9 5.17 6.23 -21.27
C GLY A 9 3.88 6.98 -21.63
N PRO A 10 3.27 6.71 -22.80
CA PRO A 10 2.05 7.37 -23.25
C PRO A 10 0.81 7.00 -22.43
N ALA A 11 0.80 5.84 -21.75
CA ALA A 11 -0.32 5.38 -20.93
C ALA A 11 -0.54 6.22 -19.67
N LYS A 12 0.44 7.05 -19.28
CA LYS A 12 0.34 7.95 -18.11
C LYS A 12 -0.90 8.84 -18.15
N LYS A 13 -1.22 9.41 -19.32
CA LYS A 13 -2.41 10.27 -19.50
C LYS A 13 -3.71 9.47 -19.37
N LEU A 14 -3.72 8.22 -19.83
CA LEU A 14 -4.87 7.33 -19.70
C LEU A 14 -5.19 7.05 -18.23
N PHE A 15 -4.19 6.62 -17.44
CA PHE A 15 -4.39 6.32 -16.02
C PHE A 15 -4.77 7.54 -15.20
N ARG A 16 -4.20 8.71 -15.51
CA ARG A 16 -4.62 9.99 -14.90
C ARG A 16 -6.09 10.29 -15.17
N ASN A 17 -6.51 10.20 -16.43
CA ASN A 17 -7.89 10.48 -16.81
C ASN A 17 -8.85 9.44 -16.19
N ALA A 18 -8.47 8.17 -16.18
CA ALA A 18 -9.24 7.11 -15.54
C ALA A 18 -9.42 7.36 -14.03
N ALA A 19 -8.34 7.74 -13.33
CA ALA A 19 -8.40 8.09 -11.91
C ALA A 19 -9.36 9.26 -11.64
N VAL A 20 -9.33 10.30 -12.48
CA VAL A 20 -10.26 11.43 -12.38
C VAL A 20 -11.69 11.01 -12.65
N VAL A 21 -11.94 10.17 -13.66
CA VAL A 21 -13.28 9.68 -13.99
C VAL A 21 -13.85 8.85 -12.84
N PHE A 22 -13.12 7.85 -12.35
CA PHE A 22 -13.56 7.04 -11.22
C PHE A 22 -13.78 7.90 -9.97
N GLY A 23 -12.86 8.83 -9.67
CA GLY A 23 -12.99 9.71 -8.51
C GLY A 23 -14.20 10.64 -8.61
N THR A 24 -14.48 11.16 -9.80
CA THR A 24 -15.67 11.98 -10.06
C THR A 24 -16.95 11.14 -9.91
N LEU A 25 -16.98 9.92 -10.44
CA LEU A 25 -18.11 9.01 -10.28
C LEU A 25 -18.35 8.66 -8.81
N THR A 26 -17.29 8.36 -8.05
CA THR A 26 -17.39 8.14 -6.60
C THR A 26 -17.99 9.36 -5.90
N ALA A 27 -17.52 10.56 -6.20
CA ALA A 27 -18.04 11.79 -5.59
C ALA A 27 -19.51 12.03 -5.95
N LEU A 28 -19.91 11.80 -7.20
CA LEU A 28 -21.30 11.92 -7.64
C LEU A 28 -22.22 10.90 -6.96
N ILE A 29 -21.78 9.64 -6.87
CA ILE A 29 -22.54 8.59 -6.16
C ILE A 29 -22.66 8.95 -4.69
N TYR A 30 -21.59 9.41 -4.05
CA TYR A 30 -21.62 9.81 -2.65
C TYR A 30 -22.53 11.02 -2.41
N ALA A 31 -22.50 12.03 -3.28
CA ALA A 31 -23.42 13.17 -3.24
C ALA A 31 -24.88 12.73 -3.39
N TYR A 32 -25.15 11.78 -4.29
CA TYR A 32 -26.47 11.17 -4.45
C TYR A 32 -26.93 10.44 -3.17
N LEU A 33 -26.03 9.68 -2.52
CA LEU A 33 -26.33 8.99 -1.26
C LEU A 33 -26.61 9.97 -0.11
N ILE A 34 -25.88 11.07 -0.03
CA ILE A 34 -26.12 12.14 0.95
C ILE A 34 -27.46 12.82 0.70
N PHE A 35 -27.74 13.22 -0.54
CA PHE A 35 -29.03 13.80 -0.90
C PHE A 35 -30.18 12.84 -0.57
N GLY A 36 -29.96 11.55 -0.82
CA GLY A 36 -30.88 10.49 -0.48
C GLY A 36 -31.21 10.39 1.01
N GLN A 37 -30.32 10.83 1.92
CA GLN A 37 -30.63 10.90 3.35
C GLN A 37 -31.78 11.85 3.67
N PHE A 38 -31.99 12.87 2.83
CA PHE A 38 -33.03 13.88 3.03
C PHE A 38 -34.27 13.65 2.17
N ALA A 39 -34.11 12.96 1.04
CA ALA A 39 -35.14 12.83 0.02
C ALA A 39 -35.83 11.46 -0.04
N PHE A 40 -35.20 10.40 0.49
CA PHE A 40 -35.75 9.03 0.43
C PHE A 40 -36.25 8.57 1.81
N GLU A 41 -37.29 7.74 1.80
CA GLU A 41 -37.90 7.18 3.01
C GLU A 41 -37.02 6.12 3.68
N ASP A 42 -36.26 5.34 2.90
CA ASP A 42 -35.30 4.34 3.38
C ASP A 42 -33.85 4.68 2.95
N PRO A 43 -33.19 5.61 3.66
CA PRO A 43 -31.85 6.04 3.30
C PRO A 43 -30.80 4.96 3.60
N ILE A 44 -29.77 4.88 2.74
CA ILE A 44 -28.67 3.93 2.91
C ILE A 44 -27.81 4.35 4.10
N GLY A 45 -27.84 3.56 5.17
CA GLY A 45 -27.04 3.81 6.35
C GLY A 45 -25.56 3.48 6.15
N MET A 46 -24.70 4.01 7.02
CA MET A 46 -23.24 3.77 6.98
C MET A 46 -22.86 2.28 7.03
N TYR A 47 -23.64 1.47 7.76
CA TYR A 47 -23.47 0.02 7.85
C TYR A 47 -23.67 -0.68 6.50
N GLU A 48 -24.58 -0.17 5.69
CA GLU A 48 -24.97 -0.76 4.40
C GLU A 48 -24.01 -0.33 3.28
N MET A 49 -23.25 0.75 3.47
CA MET A 49 -22.30 1.28 2.49
C MET A 49 -21.11 0.35 2.20
N ILE A 50 -20.83 -0.60 3.10
CA ILE A 50 -19.77 -1.61 2.92
C ILE A 50 -20.32 -2.97 2.47
N ARG A 51 -21.65 -3.12 2.32
CA ARG A 51 -22.33 -4.38 2.00
C ARG A 51 -23.10 -4.23 0.68
N PRO A 52 -22.53 -4.67 -0.44
CA PRO A 52 -23.17 -4.52 -1.76
C PRO A 52 -24.37 -5.45 -1.97
N ALA A 53 -24.60 -6.44 -1.10
CA ALA A 53 -25.65 -7.43 -1.24
C ALA A 53 -27.04 -6.77 -1.34
N GLY A 54 -27.69 -6.93 -2.49
CA GLY A 54 -29.02 -6.35 -2.77
C GLY A 54 -29.03 -4.88 -3.19
N ARG A 55 -27.88 -4.20 -3.26
CA ARG A 55 -27.80 -2.76 -3.60
C ARG A 55 -26.73 -2.47 -4.65
N PRO A 56 -27.10 -2.43 -5.95
CA PRO A 56 -26.14 -2.26 -7.05
C PRO A 56 -25.39 -0.92 -6.99
N ILE A 57 -26.02 0.12 -6.44
CA ILE A 57 -25.38 1.44 -6.29
C ILE A 57 -24.20 1.40 -5.31
N VAL A 58 -24.30 0.61 -4.24
CA VAL A 58 -23.22 0.42 -3.27
C VAL A 58 -22.07 -0.37 -3.91
N ALA A 59 -22.40 -1.42 -4.67
CA ALA A 59 -21.38 -2.16 -5.43
C ALA A 59 -20.64 -1.25 -6.42
N ALA A 60 -21.35 -0.41 -7.16
CA ALA A 60 -20.78 0.56 -8.08
C ALA A 60 -19.88 1.57 -7.35
N MET A 61 -20.30 2.06 -6.19
CA MET A 61 -19.50 2.96 -5.35
C MET A 61 -18.18 2.31 -4.94
N LEU A 62 -18.23 1.10 -4.38
CA LEU A 62 -17.04 0.37 -3.93
C LEU A 62 -16.07 0.07 -5.09
N LEU A 63 -16.61 -0.30 -6.26
CA LEU A 63 -15.80 -0.50 -7.48
C LEU A 63 -15.17 0.80 -7.97
N CYS A 64 -15.90 1.92 -7.95
CA CYS A 64 -15.36 3.23 -8.34
C CYS A 64 -14.29 3.71 -7.34
N ILE A 65 -14.50 3.49 -6.03
CA ILE A 65 -13.48 3.76 -5.01
C ILE A 65 -12.22 2.93 -5.31
N LEU A 66 -12.36 1.62 -5.47
CA LEU A 66 -11.23 0.73 -5.77
C LEU A 66 -10.50 1.16 -7.06
N GLY A 67 -11.25 1.46 -8.12
CA GLY A 67 -10.71 1.97 -9.39
C GLY A 67 -9.98 3.30 -9.23
N THR A 68 -10.51 4.22 -8.43
CA THR A 68 -9.86 5.51 -8.13
C THR A 68 -8.53 5.30 -7.44
N PHE A 69 -8.49 4.49 -6.38
CA PHE A 69 -7.26 4.21 -5.63
C PHE A 69 -6.22 3.51 -6.50
N LEU A 70 -6.63 2.50 -7.27
CA LEU A 70 -5.73 1.72 -8.12
C LEU A 70 -5.17 2.55 -9.29
N CYS A 71 -6.02 3.29 -10.02
CA CYS A 71 -5.56 4.16 -11.10
C CYS A 71 -4.71 5.33 -10.61
N SER A 72 -5.06 5.93 -9.47
CA SER A 72 -4.26 7.00 -8.85
C SER A 72 -2.89 6.48 -8.42
N SER A 73 -2.86 5.29 -7.81
CA SER A 73 -1.61 4.65 -7.42
C SER A 73 -0.69 4.38 -8.62
N ILE A 74 -1.23 3.78 -9.69
CA ILE A 74 -0.47 3.54 -10.93
C ILE A 74 0.02 4.86 -11.53
N TYR A 75 -0.81 5.90 -11.55
CA TYR A 75 -0.39 7.20 -12.06
C TYR A 75 0.77 7.81 -11.25
N PHE A 76 0.70 7.74 -9.91
CA PHE A 76 1.75 8.29 -9.06
C PHE A 76 3.01 7.41 -9.01
N SER A 77 2.93 6.12 -9.35
CA SER A 77 4.10 5.23 -9.38
C SER A 77 5.04 5.57 -10.52
N ASP A 78 4.56 6.28 -11.55
CA ASP A 78 5.36 6.79 -12.66
C ASP A 78 6.19 8.05 -12.30
N THR A 79 6.38 8.31 -11.01
CA THR A 79 7.24 9.39 -10.51
C THR A 79 8.21 8.85 -9.48
N LYS A 80 9.51 9.18 -9.66
CA LYS A 80 10.59 8.80 -8.75
C LYS A 80 10.59 9.76 -7.57
N GLY A 81 10.50 9.21 -6.36
CA GLY A 81 10.76 9.94 -5.12
C GLY A 81 12.24 10.28 -4.95
N ALA A 82 12.56 11.25 -4.10
CA ALA A 82 13.95 11.67 -3.87
C ALA A 82 14.82 10.53 -3.33
N ILE A 83 14.24 9.67 -2.49
CA ILE A 83 14.90 8.55 -1.80
C ILE A 83 14.74 7.21 -2.54
N GLU A 84 14.10 7.19 -3.71
CA GLU A 84 13.74 5.95 -4.41
C GLU A 84 14.85 5.45 -5.33
N THR A 85 15.07 4.14 -5.33
CA THR A 85 15.96 3.49 -6.30
C THR A 85 15.26 3.37 -7.64
N GLU A 86 16.05 3.27 -8.72
CA GLU A 86 15.48 3.09 -10.05
C GLU A 86 14.90 1.67 -10.19
N PRO A 87 13.64 1.54 -10.65
CA PRO A 87 13.05 0.22 -10.83
C PRO A 87 13.76 -0.50 -11.97
N HIS A 88 14.31 -1.68 -11.69
CA HIS A 88 15.05 -2.48 -12.66
C HIS A 88 14.19 -3.61 -13.26
N GLY A 89 13.04 -3.94 -12.64
CA GLY A 89 12.18 -5.02 -13.10
C GLY A 89 10.69 -4.83 -12.81
N PHE A 90 9.88 -5.77 -13.31
CA PHE A 90 8.43 -5.77 -13.13
C PHE A 90 8.00 -5.79 -11.66
N PHE A 91 8.68 -6.59 -10.83
CA PHE A 91 8.39 -6.67 -9.40
C PHE A 91 8.65 -5.35 -8.67
N ASP A 92 9.64 -4.58 -9.13
CA ASP A 92 9.93 -3.27 -8.55
C ASP A 92 8.79 -2.29 -8.86
N VAL A 93 8.27 -2.31 -10.09
CA VAL A 93 7.10 -1.51 -10.49
C VAL A 93 5.88 -1.88 -9.65
N LEU A 94 5.64 -3.17 -9.42
CA LEU A 94 4.54 -3.63 -8.57
C LEU A 94 4.68 -3.11 -7.13
N SER A 95 5.90 -3.16 -6.58
CA SER A 95 6.21 -2.64 -5.25
C SER A 95 6.07 -1.11 -5.15
N LEU A 96 6.41 -0.37 -6.22
CA LEU A 96 6.15 1.07 -6.32
C LEU A 96 4.65 1.38 -6.36
N VAL A 97 3.84 0.61 -7.10
CA VAL A 97 2.38 0.76 -7.08
C VAL A 97 1.83 0.47 -5.68
N ALA A 98 2.31 -0.57 -5.00
CA ALA A 98 1.92 -0.84 -3.62
C ALA A 98 2.27 0.34 -2.67
N SER A 99 3.46 0.92 -2.81
CA SER A 99 3.89 2.06 -1.97
C SER A 99 3.03 3.30 -2.18
N ARG A 100 2.62 3.59 -3.42
CA ARG A 100 1.69 4.71 -3.72
C ARG A 100 0.30 4.45 -3.18
N MET A 101 -0.19 3.21 -3.15
CA MET A 101 -1.43 2.87 -2.45
C MET A 101 -1.31 3.19 -0.96
N ALA A 102 -0.21 2.78 -0.32
CA ALA A 102 0.05 3.05 1.09
C ALA A 102 0.10 4.55 1.40
N MET A 103 0.74 5.35 0.53
CA MET A 103 0.81 6.81 0.64
C MET A 103 -0.59 7.45 0.64
N ILE A 104 -1.43 7.07 -0.33
CA ILE A 104 -2.80 7.60 -0.44
C ILE A 104 -3.64 7.17 0.77
N MET A 105 -3.55 5.90 1.17
CA MET A 105 -4.27 5.37 2.35
C MET A 105 -3.87 6.08 3.63
N THR A 106 -2.58 6.39 3.81
CA THR A 106 -2.08 7.13 4.98
C THR A 106 -2.66 8.53 5.04
N ALA A 107 -2.68 9.26 3.92
CA ALA A 107 -3.33 10.57 3.85
C ALA A 107 -4.83 10.48 4.19
N PHE A 108 -5.51 9.42 3.72
CA PHE A 108 -6.92 9.21 4.02
C PHE A 108 -7.18 8.90 5.50
N ILE A 109 -6.31 8.12 6.16
CA ILE A 109 -6.38 7.89 7.62
C ILE A 109 -6.30 9.22 8.37
N VAL A 110 -5.39 10.13 8.00
CA VAL A 110 -5.27 11.45 8.64
C VAL A 110 -6.58 12.23 8.52
N VAL A 111 -7.20 12.25 7.34
CA VAL A 111 -8.49 12.94 7.12
C VAL A 111 -9.61 12.31 7.96
N VAL A 112 -9.71 10.98 7.98
CA VAL A 112 -10.74 10.26 8.76
C VAL A 112 -10.58 10.49 10.26
N MET A 113 -9.36 10.43 10.77
CA MET A 113 -9.09 10.64 12.19
C MET A 113 -9.27 12.10 12.61
N PHE A 114 -8.89 13.05 11.75
CA PHE A 114 -9.16 14.46 11.99
C PHE A 114 -10.67 14.73 12.05
N TYR A 115 -11.45 14.15 11.12
CA TYR A 115 -12.90 14.21 11.15
C TYR A 115 -13.47 13.63 12.44
N GLU A 116 -12.99 12.47 12.92
CA GLU A 116 -13.45 11.87 14.18
C GLU A 116 -13.18 12.77 15.39
N VAL A 117 -11.99 13.38 15.45
CA VAL A 117 -11.63 14.32 16.53
C VAL A 117 -12.58 15.52 16.51
N VAL A 118 -12.83 16.12 15.34
CA VAL A 118 -13.77 17.24 15.21
C VAL A 118 -15.20 16.81 15.58
N SER A 119 -15.68 15.69 15.06
CA SER A 119 -17.01 15.14 15.33
C SER A 119 -17.26 14.92 16.82
N ARG A 120 -16.27 14.35 17.50
CA ARG A 120 -16.36 14.03 18.92
C ARG A 120 -16.29 15.27 19.82
N TYR A 121 -15.34 16.17 19.57
CA TYR A 121 -15.07 17.27 20.51
C TYR A 121 -15.85 18.54 20.18
N VAL A 122 -16.16 18.81 18.92
CA VAL A 122 -16.93 20.00 18.50
C VAL A 122 -18.42 19.71 18.47
N PHE A 123 -18.82 18.57 17.92
CA PHE A 123 -20.22 18.23 17.71
C PHE A 123 -20.79 17.25 18.75
N ALA A 124 -19.98 16.79 19.71
CA ALA A 124 -20.36 15.79 20.71
C ALA A 124 -20.99 14.52 20.10
N SER A 125 -20.61 14.18 18.86
CA SER A 125 -21.19 13.08 18.07
C SER A 125 -20.05 12.14 17.62
N PRO A 126 -19.64 11.18 18.46
CA PRO A 126 -18.59 10.23 18.09
C PRO A 126 -19.05 9.31 16.96
N THR A 127 -18.16 8.96 16.03
CA THR A 127 -18.52 8.04 14.95
C THR A 127 -18.17 6.60 15.29
N LEU A 128 -18.99 5.67 14.79
CA LEU A 128 -18.82 4.24 15.01
C LEU A 128 -17.82 3.58 14.03
N TRP A 129 -17.48 4.27 12.94
CA TRP A 129 -16.73 3.68 11.81
C TRP A 129 -15.30 4.20 11.69
N ALA A 130 -14.99 5.43 12.14
CA ALA A 130 -13.72 6.07 11.83
C ALA A 130 -12.50 5.32 12.40
N ASN A 131 -12.61 4.81 13.63
CA ASN A 131 -11.54 4.05 14.27
C ASN A 131 -11.26 2.72 13.53
N GLU A 132 -12.31 1.98 13.20
CA GLU A 132 -12.20 0.68 12.54
C GLU A 132 -11.75 0.80 11.08
N LEU A 133 -12.23 1.82 10.37
CA LEU A 133 -11.76 2.13 9.01
C LEU A 133 -10.27 2.47 9.04
N SER A 134 -9.83 3.28 10.00
CA SER A 134 -8.42 3.65 10.15
C SER A 134 -7.55 2.44 10.47
N LEU A 135 -8.00 1.55 11.35
CA LEU A 135 -7.33 0.27 11.63
C LEU A 135 -7.22 -0.60 10.37
N TRP A 136 -8.31 -0.69 9.61
CA TRP A 136 -8.34 -1.49 8.39
C TRP A 136 -7.36 -0.98 7.34
N LEU A 137 -7.34 0.34 7.11
CA LEU A 137 -6.40 0.98 6.20
C LEU A 137 -4.96 0.86 6.70
N ALA A 138 -4.72 1.03 8.00
CA ALA A 138 -3.39 0.90 8.59
C ALA A 138 -2.80 -0.51 8.40
N ALA A 139 -3.64 -1.55 8.48
CA ALA A 139 -3.21 -2.92 8.18
C ALA A 139 -2.69 -3.05 6.74
N PHE A 140 -3.39 -2.48 5.75
CA PHE A 140 -2.92 -2.47 4.36
C PHE A 140 -1.68 -1.59 4.15
N VAL A 141 -1.61 -0.42 4.80
CA VAL A 141 -0.42 0.43 4.78
C VAL A 141 0.80 -0.34 5.26
N PHE A 142 0.68 -1.09 6.36
CA PHE A 142 1.77 -1.89 6.90
C PHE A 142 2.21 -2.99 5.92
N LEU A 143 1.26 -3.70 5.31
CA LEU A 143 1.54 -4.73 4.30
C LEU A 143 2.28 -4.17 3.09
N PHE A 144 1.78 -3.08 2.51
CA PHE A 144 2.40 -2.45 1.35
C PHE A 144 3.75 -1.80 1.68
N ALA A 145 3.89 -1.22 2.88
CA ALA A 145 5.15 -0.66 3.35
C ALA A 145 6.23 -1.75 3.51
N GLY A 146 5.87 -2.94 4.00
CA GLY A 146 6.80 -4.07 4.08
C GLY A 146 7.32 -4.50 2.71
N GLN A 147 6.43 -4.59 1.71
CA GLN A 147 6.81 -4.90 0.33
C GLN A 147 7.71 -3.83 -0.28
N TYR A 148 7.37 -2.56 -0.08
CA TYR A 148 8.17 -1.44 -0.56
C TYR A 148 9.55 -1.37 0.12
N ALA A 149 9.62 -1.60 1.43
CA ALA A 149 10.89 -1.64 2.16
C ALA A 149 11.81 -2.77 1.66
N MET A 150 11.24 -3.93 1.29
CA MET A 150 11.99 -5.01 0.67
C MET A 150 12.55 -4.57 -0.69
N GLN A 151 11.74 -3.95 -1.55
CA GLN A 151 12.18 -3.44 -2.85
C GLN A 151 13.29 -2.37 -2.72
N GLN A 152 13.18 -1.48 -1.74
CA GLN A 152 14.15 -0.42 -1.49
C GLN A 152 15.44 -0.91 -0.79
N ARG A 153 15.52 -2.21 -0.44
CA ARG A 153 16.64 -2.82 0.32
C ARG A 153 16.82 -2.20 1.71
N SER A 154 15.77 -1.60 2.24
CA SER A 154 15.75 -0.98 3.56
C SER A 154 15.35 -1.99 4.65
N HIS A 155 15.22 -3.27 4.30
CA HIS A 155 15.04 -4.33 5.29
C HIS A 155 16.27 -4.39 6.20
N ILE A 156 16.06 -4.49 7.51
CA ILE A 156 17.11 -4.36 8.53
C ILE A 156 18.32 -5.24 8.18
N ARG A 157 19.47 -4.60 7.92
CA ARG A 157 20.76 -5.24 7.62
C ARG A 157 21.83 -4.65 8.54
N ILE A 158 22.72 -5.49 9.03
CA ILE A 158 23.90 -5.05 9.79
C ILE A 158 25.02 -4.74 8.79
N TYR A 159 25.10 -3.49 8.34
CA TYR A 159 26.10 -3.04 7.35
C TYR A 159 27.53 -3.23 7.83
N VAL A 160 27.83 -2.87 9.09
CA VAL A 160 29.19 -2.96 9.67
C VAL A 160 29.83 -4.34 9.51
N ILE A 161 29.05 -5.42 9.71
CA ILE A 161 29.56 -6.78 9.57
C ILE A 161 29.58 -7.18 8.08
N TYR A 162 28.58 -6.79 7.31
CA TYR A 162 28.48 -7.12 5.89
C TYR A 162 29.61 -6.50 5.06
N ASP A 163 30.01 -5.27 5.37
CA ASP A 163 30.99 -4.52 4.58
C ASP A 163 32.42 -5.02 4.77
N VAL A 164 32.73 -5.58 5.95
CA VAL A 164 34.04 -6.20 6.23
C VAL A 164 34.16 -7.63 5.67
N MET A 165 33.05 -8.24 5.23
CA MET A 165 33.09 -9.61 4.69
C MET A 165 33.71 -9.66 3.28
N PRO A 166 34.48 -10.72 2.96
CA PRO A 166 34.89 -10.97 1.59
C PRO A 166 33.67 -11.26 0.71
N ARG A 167 33.78 -10.99 -0.59
CA ARG A 167 32.65 -11.08 -1.56
C ARG A 167 31.92 -12.42 -1.57
N TRP A 168 32.64 -13.52 -1.37
CA TRP A 168 32.03 -14.84 -1.30
C TRP A 168 31.12 -14.98 -0.08
N ALA A 169 31.51 -14.42 1.07
CA ALA A 169 30.73 -14.47 2.31
C ALA A 169 29.52 -13.54 2.25
N GLN A 170 29.63 -12.36 1.63
CA GLN A 170 28.49 -11.48 1.33
C GLN A 170 27.43 -12.24 0.51
N LYS A 171 27.85 -12.86 -0.61
CA LYS A 171 26.95 -13.65 -1.46
C LYS A 171 26.30 -14.80 -0.70
N THR A 172 27.06 -15.53 0.11
CA THR A 172 26.51 -16.61 0.94
C THR A 172 25.49 -16.07 1.94
N SER A 173 25.76 -14.94 2.58
CA SER A 173 24.83 -14.28 3.50
C SER A 173 23.52 -13.88 2.81
N ASP A 174 23.61 -13.27 1.61
CA ASP A 174 22.45 -12.86 0.83
C ASP A 174 21.58 -14.06 0.40
N ILE A 175 22.22 -15.17 0.00
CA ILE A 175 21.53 -16.43 -0.31
C ILE A 175 20.82 -16.97 0.93
N ILE A 176 21.52 -17.07 2.07
CA ILE A 176 20.93 -17.58 3.32
C ILE A 176 19.74 -16.73 3.74
N SER A 177 19.90 -15.40 3.74
CA SER A 177 18.83 -14.47 4.08
C SER A 177 17.62 -14.66 3.16
N THR A 178 17.85 -14.76 1.84
CA THR A 178 16.76 -14.96 0.87
C THR A 178 16.06 -16.31 1.08
N VAL A 179 16.81 -17.39 1.31
CA VAL A 179 16.26 -18.72 1.60
C VAL A 179 15.43 -18.69 2.89
N LEU A 180 15.89 -18.02 3.95
CA LEU A 180 15.14 -17.88 5.19
C LEU A 180 13.84 -17.09 4.99
N ILE A 181 13.86 -16.01 4.20
CA ILE A 181 12.66 -15.23 3.86
C ILE A 181 11.66 -16.10 3.08
N VAL A 182 12.12 -16.83 2.07
CA VAL A 182 11.27 -17.72 1.25
C VAL A 182 10.69 -18.85 2.12
N PHE A 183 11.51 -19.46 2.97
CA PHE A 183 11.06 -20.49 3.90
C PHE A 183 10.02 -19.96 4.90
N PHE A 184 10.26 -18.78 5.46
CA PHE A 184 9.32 -18.12 6.36
C PHE A 184 7.99 -17.81 5.66
N ALA A 185 8.04 -17.26 4.44
CA ALA A 185 6.84 -17.00 3.65
C ALA A 185 6.07 -18.30 3.35
N PHE A 186 6.78 -19.37 2.98
CA PHE A 186 6.17 -20.68 2.77
C PHE A 186 5.50 -21.21 4.05
N ALA A 187 6.19 -21.16 5.20
CA ALA A 187 5.65 -21.61 6.48
C ALA A 187 4.41 -20.81 6.90
N MET A 188 4.44 -19.48 6.72
CA MET A 188 3.30 -18.59 6.99
C MET A 188 2.10 -18.90 6.09
N ILE A 189 2.33 -19.11 4.79
CA ILE A 189 1.27 -19.47 3.85
C ILE A 189 0.71 -20.84 4.21
N TRP A 190 1.56 -21.85 4.42
CA TRP A 190 1.11 -23.20 4.77
C TRP A 190 0.31 -23.24 6.08
N GLY A 191 0.83 -22.60 7.14
CA GLY A 191 0.17 -22.56 8.44
C GLY A 191 -1.08 -21.68 8.47
N GLY A 192 -1.09 -20.58 7.71
CA GLY A 192 -2.19 -19.61 7.69
C GLY A 192 -3.28 -19.88 6.65
N TYR A 193 -3.04 -20.70 5.63
CA TYR A 193 -3.93 -20.84 4.47
C TYR A 193 -5.35 -21.23 4.85
N ASN A 194 -5.53 -22.28 5.65
CA ASN A 194 -6.87 -22.77 6.02
C ASN A 194 -7.66 -21.74 6.82
N ASP A 195 -7.01 -21.04 7.75
CA ASP A 195 -7.66 -19.96 8.50
C ASP A 195 -8.02 -18.81 7.55
N ALA A 196 -7.07 -18.28 6.78
CA ALA A 196 -7.32 -17.20 5.85
C ALA A 196 -8.43 -17.51 4.83
N ALA A 197 -8.43 -18.72 4.25
CA ALA A 197 -9.45 -19.17 3.31
C ALA A 197 -10.83 -19.23 3.97
N THR A 198 -10.93 -19.80 5.18
CA THR A 198 -12.20 -19.92 5.91
C THR A 198 -12.78 -18.53 6.21
N ARG A 199 -11.94 -17.60 6.67
CA ARG A 199 -12.37 -16.22 7.01
C ARG A 199 -12.80 -15.44 5.78
N PHE A 200 -12.08 -15.60 4.67
CA PHE A 200 -12.41 -14.97 3.40
C PHE A 200 -13.74 -15.48 2.84
N MET A 201 -13.94 -16.80 2.80
CA MET A 201 -15.19 -17.40 2.30
C MET A 201 -16.41 -17.00 3.12
N ARG A 202 -16.25 -16.85 4.45
CA ARG A 202 -17.32 -16.41 5.34
C ARG A 202 -17.50 -14.90 5.38
N MET A 203 -16.58 -14.14 4.77
CA MET A 203 -16.48 -12.69 4.94
C MET A 203 -16.60 -12.30 6.42
N GLU A 204 -15.80 -12.95 7.27
CA GLU A 204 -15.88 -12.78 8.72
C GLU A 204 -15.66 -11.32 9.12
N THR A 205 -16.55 -10.84 9.98
CA THR A 205 -16.62 -9.45 10.42
C THR A 205 -15.95 -9.25 11.78
N PHE A 206 -15.70 -8.00 12.12
CA PHE A 206 -14.91 -7.62 13.28
C PHE A 206 -15.66 -7.75 14.62
N GLY A 207 -16.99 -7.88 14.62
CA GLY A 207 -17.82 -8.07 15.81
C GLY A 207 -18.13 -6.78 16.58
N THR A 208 -18.04 -5.63 15.91
CA THR A 208 -18.22 -4.28 16.47
C THR A 208 -19.49 -3.60 15.93
N ALA A 209 -19.75 -2.34 16.29
CA ALA A 209 -20.97 -1.66 15.87
C ALA A 209 -21.03 -1.37 14.36
N TRP A 210 -19.89 -1.06 13.72
CA TRP A 210 -19.81 -0.90 12.26
C TRP A 210 -19.58 -2.24 11.54
N ASP A 211 -18.93 -3.20 12.21
CA ASP A 211 -18.78 -4.60 11.79
C ASP A 211 -18.23 -4.83 10.38
N PRO A 212 -17.09 -4.21 10.00
CA PRO A 212 -16.45 -4.41 8.71
C PRO A 212 -15.82 -5.81 8.60
N PRO A 213 -15.69 -6.37 7.37
CA PRO A 213 -15.05 -7.66 7.12
C PRO A 213 -13.51 -7.58 7.20
N ILE A 214 -12.96 -7.01 8.28
CA ILE A 214 -11.51 -6.84 8.47
C ILE A 214 -10.80 -8.22 8.49
N PRO A 215 -11.18 -9.20 9.33
CA PRO A 215 -10.54 -10.51 9.32
C PRO A 215 -10.66 -11.22 7.97
N GLY A 216 -11.83 -11.11 7.33
CA GLY A 216 -12.10 -11.74 6.04
C GLY A 216 -11.19 -11.24 4.91
N VAL A 217 -10.86 -9.95 4.90
CA VAL A 217 -10.04 -9.35 3.82
C VAL A 217 -8.55 -9.25 4.19
N VAL A 218 -8.20 -8.91 5.43
CA VAL A 218 -6.81 -8.66 5.81
C VAL A 218 -5.99 -9.94 5.92
N LYS A 219 -6.55 -11.03 6.46
CA LYS A 219 -5.82 -12.32 6.58
C LYS A 219 -5.34 -12.90 5.24
N PRO A 220 -6.19 -13.04 4.20
CA PRO A 220 -5.70 -13.47 2.90
C PRO A 220 -4.75 -12.46 2.27
N ALA A 221 -4.94 -11.15 2.50
CA ALA A 221 -4.01 -10.13 2.03
C ALA A 221 -2.61 -10.26 2.67
N ILE A 222 -2.51 -10.61 3.95
CA ILE A 222 -1.23 -10.92 4.61
C ILE A 222 -0.50 -12.04 3.87
N LEU A 223 -1.19 -13.15 3.58
CA LEU A 223 -0.59 -14.30 2.90
C LEU A 223 -0.19 -13.99 1.45
N PHE A 224 -0.99 -13.16 0.76
CA PHE A 224 -0.67 -12.72 -0.58
C PHE A 224 0.57 -11.80 -0.59
N ILE A 225 0.64 -10.83 0.32
CA ILE A 225 1.73 -9.87 0.37
C ILE A 225 3.03 -10.52 0.83
N ILE A 226 3.00 -11.45 1.80
CA ILE A 226 4.23 -12.16 2.20
C ILE A 226 4.80 -13.02 1.06
N ALA A 227 3.94 -13.56 0.18
CA ALA A 227 4.39 -14.22 -1.04
C ALA A 227 5.09 -13.22 -1.98
N LEU A 228 4.52 -12.03 -2.15
CA LEU A 228 5.14 -10.96 -2.96
C LEU A 228 6.47 -10.47 -2.37
N VAL A 229 6.61 -10.42 -1.04
CA VAL A 229 7.87 -10.10 -0.35
C VAL A 229 8.93 -11.15 -0.63
N ALA A 230 8.56 -12.44 -0.58
CA ALA A 230 9.48 -13.52 -0.92
C ALA A 230 9.93 -13.44 -2.39
N VAL A 231 9.01 -13.16 -3.31
CA VAL A 231 9.34 -12.96 -4.73
C VAL A 231 10.25 -11.74 -4.92
N GLN A 232 9.97 -10.62 -4.23
CA GLN A 232 10.82 -9.43 -4.28
C GLN A 232 12.22 -9.71 -3.72
N ALA A 233 12.34 -10.47 -2.63
CA ALA A 233 13.64 -10.86 -2.07
C ALA A 233 14.47 -11.67 -3.07
N VAL A 234 13.85 -12.63 -3.77
CA VAL A 234 14.50 -13.39 -4.84
C VAL A 234 14.89 -12.48 -6.02
N SER A 235 14.01 -11.57 -6.43
CA SER A 235 14.28 -10.59 -7.49
C SER A 235 15.49 -9.71 -7.14
N ASN A 236 15.58 -9.23 -5.91
CA ASN A 236 16.71 -8.44 -5.43
C ASN A 236 18.02 -9.25 -5.46
N LEU A 237 18.00 -10.49 -4.97
CA LEU A 237 19.18 -11.37 -4.99
C LEU A 237 19.71 -11.59 -6.42
N ILE A 238 18.80 -11.81 -7.38
CA ILE A 238 19.16 -11.99 -8.79
C ILE A 238 19.72 -10.69 -9.38
N SER A 239 19.06 -9.55 -9.12
CA SER A 239 19.50 -8.24 -9.62
C SER A 239 20.88 -7.85 -9.09
N ASP A 240 21.18 -8.22 -7.84
CA ASP A 240 22.43 -7.84 -7.16
C ASP A 240 23.60 -8.76 -7.39
N TRP A 241 23.36 -9.92 -7.99
CA TRP A 241 24.35 -10.98 -8.09
C TRP A 241 25.68 -10.55 -8.73
N ASN A 242 25.59 -9.63 -9.70
CA ASN A 242 26.74 -9.12 -10.46
C ASN A 242 27.14 -7.69 -10.07
N LYS A 243 26.44 -7.05 -9.12
CA LYS A 243 26.77 -5.69 -8.71
C LYS A 243 28.01 -5.69 -7.80
N THR A 244 28.88 -4.70 -7.99
CA THR A 244 29.92 -4.39 -6.99
C THR A 244 29.24 -3.92 -5.70
N PRO A 245 29.79 -4.22 -4.51
CA PRO A 245 29.14 -3.82 -3.28
C PRO A 245 29.40 -2.31 -3.20
N GLU A 246 28.39 -1.50 -3.44
CA GLU A 246 28.54 -0.08 -3.13
C GLU A 246 28.90 -0.02 -1.65
N HIS A 247 30.16 0.33 -1.36
CA HIS A 247 30.60 0.69 -0.03
C HIS A 247 29.89 2.00 0.22
N ILE A 248 28.69 1.92 0.76
CA ILE A 248 27.99 3.09 1.23
C ILE A 248 28.61 3.35 2.59
N GLY A 249 29.67 4.16 2.61
CA GLY A 249 30.14 4.72 3.87
C GLY A 249 28.95 5.41 4.52
N HIS A 250 28.79 5.26 5.83
CA HIS A 250 27.68 5.87 6.56
C HIS A 250 27.65 7.41 6.36
N ASP A 251 28.78 8.00 5.95
CA ASP A 251 28.97 9.41 5.62
C ASP A 251 28.43 9.80 4.21
N ASP A 252 28.35 8.87 3.26
CA ASP A 252 27.94 9.15 1.87
C ASP A 252 26.41 9.33 1.74
N ILE A 253 25.63 8.66 2.59
CA ILE A 253 24.16 8.78 2.61
C ILE A 253 23.74 10.19 3.05
N ASP A 254 24.36 10.68 4.14
CA ASP A 254 24.05 12.00 4.66
C ASP A 254 24.43 13.09 3.65
N GLU A 255 25.57 13.03 2.98
CA GLU A 255 25.94 14.06 1.99
C GLU A 255 25.03 14.06 0.76
N VAL A 256 24.71 12.89 0.19
CA VAL A 256 23.85 12.81 -1.01
C VAL A 256 22.40 13.19 -0.65
N ASP A 257 21.89 12.75 0.49
CA ASP A 257 20.54 13.13 0.95
C ASP A 257 20.48 14.62 1.34
N ILE A 258 21.50 15.17 2.01
CA ILE A 258 21.62 16.60 2.28
C ILE A 258 21.70 17.41 0.98
N GLU A 259 22.45 16.95 -0.01
CA GLU A 259 22.57 17.66 -1.30
C GLU A 259 21.26 17.61 -2.08
N ASN A 260 20.54 16.48 -2.05
CA ASN A 260 19.21 16.34 -2.64
C ASN A 260 18.16 17.21 -1.92
N ILE A 261 18.21 17.30 -0.59
CA ILE A 261 17.39 18.21 0.22
C ILE A 261 17.75 19.68 -0.07
N ARG A 262 19.03 20.02 -0.21
CA ARG A 262 19.48 21.37 -0.58
C ARG A 262 18.97 21.76 -1.97
N LYS A 263 19.13 20.89 -2.96
CA LYS A 263 18.64 21.12 -4.34
C LYS A 263 17.12 21.25 -4.43
N THR A 264 16.37 20.70 -3.47
CA THR A 264 14.91 20.85 -3.41
C THR A 264 14.47 22.12 -2.67
N LEU A 265 15.30 22.67 -1.78
CA LEU A 265 15.07 23.95 -1.10
C LEU A 265 15.53 25.17 -1.92
N GLU A 266 16.47 24.99 -2.84
CA GLU A 266 17.00 26.04 -3.73
C GLU A 266 16.18 26.26 -5.02
N ARG A 267 15.08 25.51 -5.22
CA ARG A 267 14.14 25.67 -6.33
C ARG A 267 12.86 26.38 -5.91
#